data_AF-A0A3D0D6L7-F1
#
_entry.id   AF-A0A3D0D6L7-F1
#
_cell.length_a   1.000
_cell.length_b   1.000
_cell.length_c   1.000
_cell.angle_alpha   90.00
_cell.angle_beta   90.00
_cell.angle_gamma   90.00
#
_symmetry.space_group_name_H-M   'P 1'
#
loop_
_entity.id
_entity.type
_entity.pdbx_description
1 polymer ?
#
loop_
_entity_poly.entity_id
_entity_poly.type
_entity_poly.pdbx_seq_one_letter_code
_entity_poly.pdbx_strand_id
1 'polypeptide(L)'
;MQRRASLLSALLVALALLSLASVAWGAPPQESSPNEVLTCRVRITGFTTDDTSAVWQLENQGMSEATISRVVLRYPTDNGEVNEASLNGPIWQGSTTNNPAILTPTAGSRDDRTIAAGEQASLTIQFANAAANAPYQVTITFTQGCMATDVVEPPPPTETPPAVVNIHGVILTVNATSETEGTLTVETMRGTETVNVSSETTIVGDRGLALTLNDLQPSMVAGVQGTRAEDGSVDAVRIEARLAVVEFPGVVLSMPDGGGAGSWRIGAATVTVDENTQIAGEPTVGSLVRVTGIRQNDGIVRALRIWVVRDPRENQPVRFRGPIQTVGESQWVVAGVTVAVDANTEIVGTPEEGRIAEVLARVQADGSLLAVHITVLNRRVGEVVFRGPINAIGDDYWMVGTIKVNITSETVISGTPAVGLKALVRGQVQPDRSVTATSIKVMEEAAAGPLVEFEGTVVSMPVEGTSGDWGFSDVHVRRGGPLDSSVTVMVDARTTLDESRAVLQMDAHVWVTAMREGETLRALRIRAISN
;
A
#
# COMPACT_ATOMS: atom_id res chain seq x y z
N MET A 1 -12.47 -15.96 64.09
CA MET A 1 -13.85 -15.95 63.55
C MET A 1 -13.86 -16.92 62.37
N GLN A 2 -13.84 -18.23 62.59
CA GLN A 2 -15.01 -19.15 62.69
C GLN A 2 -15.98 -19.02 61.51
N ARG A 3 -16.30 -20.08 60.74
CA ARG A 3 -15.79 -21.46 60.69
C ARG A 3 -16.32 -22.14 59.42
N ARG A 4 -15.43 -22.80 58.68
CA ARG A 4 -15.74 -23.99 57.87
C ARG A 4 -16.15 -25.15 58.81
N ALA A 5 -17.12 -25.96 58.39
CA ALA A 5 -17.39 -27.33 58.87
C ALA A 5 -18.26 -27.98 57.76
N SER A 6 -17.92 -29.04 57.02
CA SER A 6 -17.33 -30.37 57.27
C SER A 6 -18.14 -31.25 58.24
N LEU A 7 -18.85 -32.26 57.71
CA LEU A 7 -18.96 -33.67 58.14
C LEU A 7 -20.14 -34.31 57.36
N LEU A 8 -19.91 -35.14 56.34
CA LEU A 8 -19.71 -36.60 56.37
C LEU A 8 -20.83 -37.39 57.09
N SER A 9 -21.62 -38.11 56.30
CA SER A 9 -22.24 -39.38 56.66
C SER A 9 -22.28 -40.25 55.40
N ALA A 10 -21.50 -41.32 55.43
CA ALA A 10 -21.42 -42.33 54.37
C ALA A 10 -22.29 -43.53 54.76
N LEU A 11 -23.02 -44.12 53.80
CA LEU A 11 -22.98 -45.57 53.52
C LEU A 11 -23.88 -45.98 52.33
N LEU A 12 -23.29 -46.77 51.41
CA LEU A 12 -23.88 -47.85 50.58
C LEU A 12 -24.99 -47.48 49.56
N VAL A 13 -25.01 -47.86 48.27
CA VAL A 13 -24.51 -49.01 47.50
C VAL A 13 -24.33 -48.59 46.02
N ALA A 14 -23.40 -49.25 45.33
CA ALA A 14 -23.06 -49.15 43.92
C ALA A 14 -24.23 -49.31 42.93
N LEU A 15 -24.23 -48.59 41.79
CA LEU A 15 -23.71 -49.04 40.48
C LEU A 15 -24.23 -48.11 39.36
N ALA A 16 -23.28 -47.50 38.63
CA ALA A 16 -23.33 -47.01 37.24
C ALA A 16 -24.58 -46.28 36.67
N LEU A 17 -24.43 -44.96 36.51
CA LEU A 17 -24.74 -44.13 35.33
C LEU A 17 -25.94 -44.52 34.43
N LEU A 18 -27.07 -43.85 34.64
CA LEU A 18 -28.03 -43.51 33.59
C LEU A 18 -28.07 -41.98 33.44
N SER A 19 -27.60 -41.47 32.31
CA SER A 19 -27.87 -40.10 31.86
C SER A 19 -29.25 -40.03 31.21
N LEU A 20 -29.96 -38.94 31.55
CA LEU A 20 -31.32 -38.65 31.18
C LEU A 20 -31.51 -38.50 29.66
N ALA A 21 -32.57 -39.14 29.19
CA ALA A 21 -33.13 -39.02 27.86
C ALA A 21 -33.82 -37.65 27.66
N SER A 22 -33.78 -37.16 26.43
CA SER A 22 -34.79 -36.25 25.87
C SER A 22 -35.07 -36.66 24.43
N VAL A 23 -36.08 -37.51 24.32
CA VAL A 23 -37.03 -37.76 23.22
C VAL A 23 -36.71 -37.07 21.88
N ALA A 24 -36.24 -37.87 20.93
CA ALA A 24 -36.57 -37.73 19.52
C ALA A 24 -37.16 -39.07 19.06
N TRP A 25 -38.28 -39.00 18.35
CA TRP A 25 -39.10 -40.13 17.93
C TRP A 25 -38.26 -41.20 17.23
N GLY A 26 -38.43 -42.44 17.69
CA GLY A 26 -37.81 -43.61 17.08
C GLY A 26 -38.19 -43.71 15.62
N ALA A 27 -37.18 -43.80 14.77
CA ALA A 27 -37.32 -44.45 13.49
C ALA A 27 -38.02 -45.80 13.70
N PRO A 28 -39.05 -46.16 12.91
CA PRO A 28 -39.55 -47.52 12.93
C PRO A 28 -38.40 -48.46 12.59
N PRO A 29 -38.35 -49.67 13.20
CA PRO A 29 -37.32 -50.64 12.84
C PRO A 29 -37.44 -50.89 11.33
N GLN A 30 -36.33 -50.71 10.60
CA GLN A 30 -36.23 -51.26 9.26
C GLN A 30 -36.33 -52.77 9.39
N GLU A 31 -37.53 -53.29 9.12
CA GLU A 31 -37.70 -54.68 8.70
C GLU A 31 -36.93 -54.87 7.40
N SER A 32 -35.66 -55.23 7.49
CA SER A 32 -34.98 -55.90 6.39
C SER A 32 -35.53 -57.32 6.32
N SER A 33 -36.61 -57.50 5.57
CA SER A 33 -37.03 -58.81 5.04
C SER A 33 -35.90 -59.35 4.14
N PRO A 34 -35.34 -60.55 4.40
CA PRO A 34 -34.47 -61.20 3.44
C PRO A 34 -35.35 -61.93 2.41
N ASN A 35 -35.14 -61.61 1.12
CA ASN A 35 -35.83 -62.14 -0.07
C ASN A 35 -37.25 -61.61 -0.37
N GLU A 36 -37.37 -60.35 -0.77
CA GLU A 36 -38.22 -60.07 -1.93
C GLU A 36 -37.43 -60.43 -3.19
N VAL A 37 -37.77 -61.54 -3.83
CA VAL A 37 -37.31 -61.82 -5.20
C VAL A 37 -38.03 -60.81 -6.09
N LEU A 38 -37.39 -59.67 -6.37
CA LEU A 38 -37.92 -58.71 -7.34
C LEU A 38 -37.80 -59.34 -8.74
N THR A 39 -38.91 -59.90 -9.23
CA THR A 39 -38.97 -60.54 -10.54
C THR A 39 -38.74 -59.52 -11.66
N CYS A 40 -39.31 -58.32 -11.55
CA CYS A 40 -39.10 -57.20 -12.46
C CYS A 40 -38.40 -56.04 -11.74
N ARG A 41 -37.23 -55.63 -12.23
CA ARG A 41 -36.52 -54.45 -11.73
C ARG A 41 -35.71 -53.82 -12.85
N VAL A 42 -36.14 -52.66 -13.36
CA VAL A 42 -35.40 -51.93 -14.38
C VAL A 42 -34.90 -50.60 -13.80
N ARG A 43 -33.63 -50.30 -14.02
CA ARG A 43 -32.99 -49.05 -13.61
C ARG A 43 -32.59 -48.25 -14.85
N ILE A 44 -32.81 -46.93 -14.81
CA ILE A 44 -32.19 -46.00 -15.76
C ILE A 44 -30.78 -45.71 -15.25
N THR A 45 -29.77 -45.99 -16.07
CA THR A 45 -28.35 -45.91 -15.70
C THR A 45 -27.62 -44.74 -16.35
N GLY A 46 -28.23 -44.11 -17.35
CA GLY A 46 -27.68 -42.95 -18.03
C GLY A 46 -28.66 -42.29 -18.97
N PHE A 47 -28.37 -41.04 -19.31
CA PHE A 47 -29.12 -40.22 -20.24
C PHE A 47 -28.15 -39.46 -21.14
N THR A 48 -28.44 -39.42 -22.44
CA THR A 48 -27.71 -38.63 -23.43
C THR A 48 -28.68 -38.10 -24.48
N THR A 49 -28.31 -37.00 -25.12
CA THR A 49 -28.96 -36.51 -26.34
C THR A 49 -28.01 -36.67 -27.52
N ASP A 50 -28.56 -36.99 -28.68
CA ASP A 50 -27.81 -37.06 -29.94
C ASP A 50 -28.69 -36.54 -31.09
N ASP A 51 -28.27 -35.42 -31.68
CA ASP A 51 -29.00 -34.70 -32.73
C ASP A 51 -30.50 -34.51 -32.39
N THR A 52 -31.40 -35.27 -33.01
CA THR A 52 -32.86 -35.22 -32.81
C THR A 52 -33.37 -36.21 -31.77
N SER A 53 -32.49 -36.89 -31.04
CA SER A 53 -32.85 -38.02 -30.17
C SER A 53 -32.47 -37.79 -28.71
N ALA A 54 -33.35 -38.23 -27.80
CA ALA A 54 -33.04 -38.43 -26.39
C ALA A 54 -32.96 -39.93 -26.09
N VAL A 55 -31.89 -40.35 -25.41
CA VAL A 55 -31.55 -41.76 -25.21
C VAL A 55 -31.38 -42.04 -23.71
N TRP A 56 -32.15 -42.99 -23.20
CA TRP A 56 -32.04 -43.51 -21.83
C TRP A 56 -31.44 -44.92 -21.84
N GLN A 57 -30.36 -45.12 -21.09
CA GLN A 57 -29.80 -46.44 -20.87
C GLN A 57 -30.58 -47.15 -19.77
N LEU A 58 -31.12 -48.33 -20.09
CA LEU A 58 -31.93 -49.16 -19.21
C LEU A 58 -31.18 -50.44 -18.87
N GLU A 59 -31.18 -50.83 -17.61
CA GLU A 59 -30.61 -52.09 -17.12
C GLU A 59 -31.69 -52.90 -16.41
N ASN A 60 -31.97 -54.11 -16.87
CA ASN A 60 -32.90 -55.02 -16.19
C ASN A 60 -32.14 -55.84 -15.14
N GLN A 61 -32.21 -55.38 -13.89
CA GLN A 61 -31.65 -56.04 -12.71
C GLN A 61 -32.61 -57.08 -12.09
N GLY A 62 -33.75 -57.34 -12.73
CA GLY A 62 -34.73 -58.34 -12.30
C GLY A 62 -34.38 -59.76 -12.76
N MET A 63 -35.09 -60.74 -12.19
CA MET A 63 -34.93 -62.17 -12.53
C MET A 63 -35.79 -62.62 -13.71
N SER A 64 -36.73 -61.80 -14.18
CA SER A 64 -37.55 -62.05 -15.38
C SER A 64 -37.31 -60.99 -16.45
N GLU A 65 -37.74 -61.29 -17.67
CA GLU A 65 -37.79 -60.28 -18.74
C GLU A 65 -38.66 -59.07 -18.35
N ALA A 66 -38.33 -57.90 -18.87
CA ALA A 66 -39.07 -56.66 -18.66
C ALA A 66 -39.54 -56.12 -20.01
N THR A 67 -40.86 -56.16 -20.25
CA THR A 67 -41.49 -55.73 -21.51
C THR A 67 -42.17 -54.38 -21.33
N ILE A 68 -41.70 -53.34 -22.03
CA ILE A 68 -42.28 -51.99 -21.96
C ILE A 68 -43.75 -52.03 -22.36
N SER A 69 -44.62 -51.49 -21.52
CA SER A 69 -46.07 -51.38 -21.73
C SER A 69 -46.51 -49.94 -21.97
N ARG A 70 -45.77 -48.95 -21.46
CA ARG A 70 -46.06 -47.52 -21.62
C ARG A 70 -44.83 -46.68 -21.30
N VAL A 71 -44.62 -45.60 -22.05
CA VAL A 71 -43.68 -44.52 -21.73
C VAL A 71 -44.48 -43.22 -21.57
N VAL A 72 -44.27 -42.51 -20.47
CA VAL A 72 -44.81 -41.16 -20.24
C VAL A 72 -43.63 -40.21 -20.19
N LEU A 73 -43.59 -39.22 -21.08
CA LEU A 73 -42.44 -38.34 -21.26
C LEU A 73 -42.86 -36.87 -21.18
N ARG A 74 -42.29 -36.12 -20.24
CA ARG A 74 -42.21 -34.66 -20.31
C ARG A 74 -40.86 -34.26 -20.87
N TYR A 75 -40.85 -33.30 -21.78
CA TYR A 75 -39.66 -32.92 -22.52
C TYR A 75 -39.68 -31.42 -22.86
N PRO A 76 -38.54 -30.82 -23.28
CA PRO A 76 -38.46 -29.41 -23.66
C PRO A 76 -39.30 -29.15 -24.92
N THR A 77 -40.12 -28.08 -24.91
CA THR A 77 -41.03 -27.78 -26.03
C THR A 77 -40.29 -27.52 -27.34
N ASP A 78 -39.04 -27.04 -27.27
CA ASP A 78 -38.21 -26.72 -28.43
C ASP A 78 -37.83 -27.95 -29.25
N ASN A 79 -37.85 -29.14 -28.63
CA ASN A 79 -37.63 -30.41 -29.33
C ASN A 79 -38.71 -30.67 -30.41
N GLY A 80 -39.88 -30.04 -30.32
CA GLY A 80 -40.97 -30.25 -31.27
C GLY A 80 -41.78 -31.53 -31.02
N GLU A 81 -42.31 -32.13 -32.08
CA GLU A 81 -43.16 -33.32 -31.97
C GLU A 81 -42.33 -34.59 -31.71
N VAL A 82 -42.88 -35.55 -30.97
CA VAL A 82 -42.29 -36.90 -30.86
C VAL A 82 -42.73 -37.74 -32.07
N ASN A 83 -41.77 -38.29 -32.81
CA ASN A 83 -42.02 -39.04 -34.05
C ASN A 83 -41.88 -40.55 -33.89
N GLU A 84 -40.95 -40.99 -33.03
CA GLU A 84 -40.68 -42.40 -32.80
C GLU A 84 -40.20 -42.65 -31.37
N ALA A 85 -40.55 -43.82 -30.83
CA ALA A 85 -39.86 -44.43 -29.69
C ALA A 85 -39.38 -45.81 -30.08
N SER A 86 -38.13 -46.15 -29.75
CA SER A 86 -37.51 -47.43 -30.05
C SER A 86 -36.67 -47.95 -28.88
N LEU A 87 -36.52 -49.27 -28.79
CA LEU A 87 -35.65 -49.94 -27.80
C LEU A 87 -34.69 -50.91 -28.52
N ASN A 88 -35.13 -52.13 -28.84
CA ASN A 88 -34.40 -53.05 -29.73
C ASN A 88 -34.89 -52.95 -31.20
N GLY A 89 -36.01 -52.27 -31.38
CA GLY A 89 -36.64 -51.88 -32.64
C GLY A 89 -37.71 -50.81 -32.35
N PRO A 90 -38.46 -50.33 -33.36
CA PRO A 90 -39.52 -49.34 -33.15
C PRO A 90 -40.64 -49.92 -32.28
N ILE A 91 -40.96 -49.24 -31.17
CA ILE A 91 -42.04 -49.65 -30.25
C ILE A 91 -43.27 -48.75 -30.40
N TRP A 92 -43.07 -47.51 -30.84
CA TRP A 92 -44.14 -46.56 -31.17
C TRP A 92 -43.70 -45.70 -32.35
N GLN A 93 -44.59 -45.48 -33.30
CA GLN A 93 -44.39 -44.55 -34.42
C GLN A 93 -45.66 -43.73 -34.61
N GLY A 94 -45.50 -42.42 -34.82
CA GLY A 94 -46.61 -41.49 -34.97
C GLY A 94 -46.11 -40.05 -35.00
N SER A 95 -46.97 -39.12 -34.67
CA SER A 95 -46.59 -37.73 -34.36
C SER A 95 -47.46 -37.25 -33.21
N THR A 96 -46.85 -36.66 -32.19
CA THR A 96 -47.58 -36.04 -31.08
C THR A 96 -46.84 -34.85 -30.51
N THR A 97 -47.60 -33.80 -30.17
CA THR A 97 -47.14 -32.60 -29.48
C THR A 97 -47.59 -32.57 -28.02
N ASN A 98 -48.26 -33.62 -27.54
CA ASN A 98 -48.72 -33.70 -26.16
C ASN A 98 -47.52 -33.74 -25.20
N ASN A 99 -47.61 -32.96 -24.11
CA ASN A 99 -46.58 -32.92 -23.07
C ASN A 99 -47.28 -32.97 -21.69
N PRO A 100 -47.35 -34.14 -21.02
CA PRO A 100 -46.56 -35.33 -21.29
C PRO A 100 -47.02 -36.11 -22.53
N ALA A 101 -46.07 -36.59 -23.32
CA ALA A 101 -46.31 -37.55 -24.38
C ALA A 101 -46.56 -38.93 -23.76
N ILE A 102 -47.64 -39.60 -24.16
CA ILE A 102 -48.00 -40.94 -23.70
C ILE A 102 -47.81 -41.91 -24.86
N LEU A 103 -46.71 -42.66 -24.83
CA LEU A 103 -46.30 -43.56 -25.90
C LEU A 103 -46.61 -44.99 -25.44
N THR A 104 -47.73 -45.53 -25.91
CA THR A 104 -48.12 -46.93 -25.68
C THR A 104 -47.67 -47.75 -26.90
N PRO A 105 -46.99 -48.90 -26.74
CA PRO A 105 -46.45 -49.61 -27.89
C PRO A 105 -47.52 -49.99 -28.92
N THR A 106 -47.36 -49.49 -30.15
CA THR A 106 -48.24 -49.73 -31.31
C THR A 106 -47.47 -50.17 -32.55
N ALA A 107 -46.13 -50.20 -32.49
CA ALA A 107 -45.23 -50.63 -33.54
C ALA A 107 -44.33 -51.78 -33.04
N GLY A 108 -43.74 -52.51 -33.98
CA GLY A 108 -42.82 -53.61 -33.68
C GLY A 108 -43.48 -54.84 -33.05
N SER A 109 -42.63 -55.79 -32.67
CA SER A 109 -42.98 -57.03 -31.99
C SER A 109 -42.83 -56.90 -30.47
N ARG A 110 -43.15 -57.96 -29.73
CA ARG A 110 -42.92 -58.01 -28.28
C ARG A 110 -41.42 -57.96 -27.94
N ASP A 111 -40.58 -58.55 -28.77
CA ASP A 111 -39.14 -58.67 -28.53
C ASP A 111 -38.44 -57.31 -28.68
N ASP A 112 -38.94 -56.46 -29.59
CA ASP A 112 -38.45 -55.09 -29.82
C ASP A 112 -38.56 -54.19 -28.59
N ARG A 113 -39.45 -54.53 -27.66
CA ARG A 113 -39.74 -53.78 -26.44
C ARG A 113 -39.43 -54.55 -25.14
N THR A 114 -38.67 -55.63 -25.23
CA THR A 114 -38.34 -56.50 -24.08
C THR A 114 -36.85 -56.50 -23.78
N ILE A 115 -36.51 -56.35 -22.49
CA ILE A 115 -35.15 -56.47 -21.97
C ILE A 115 -35.06 -57.80 -21.21
N ALA A 116 -34.16 -58.71 -21.63
CA ALA A 116 -33.95 -59.96 -20.92
C ALA A 116 -33.39 -59.72 -19.50
N ALA A 117 -33.51 -60.70 -18.61
CA ALA A 117 -32.97 -60.60 -17.25
C ALA A 117 -31.44 -60.43 -17.28
N GLY A 118 -30.92 -59.42 -16.60
CA GLY A 118 -29.48 -59.11 -16.56
C GLY A 118 -28.95 -58.31 -17.75
N GLU A 119 -29.77 -58.01 -18.76
CA GLU A 119 -29.35 -57.29 -19.97
C GLU A 119 -29.62 -55.78 -19.89
N GLN A 120 -28.96 -55.05 -20.79
CA GLN A 120 -29.13 -53.60 -20.98
C GLN A 120 -29.69 -53.29 -22.36
N ALA A 121 -30.44 -52.19 -22.47
CA ALA A 121 -30.97 -51.69 -23.73
C ALA A 121 -31.13 -50.16 -23.67
N SER A 122 -31.15 -49.50 -24.84
CA SER A 122 -31.28 -48.05 -24.93
C SER A 122 -32.67 -47.66 -25.43
N LEU A 123 -33.47 -47.00 -24.59
CA LEU A 123 -34.73 -46.40 -25.04
C LEU A 123 -34.41 -45.08 -25.75
N THR A 124 -34.71 -45.01 -27.04
CA THR A 124 -34.50 -43.83 -27.87
C THR A 124 -35.84 -43.18 -28.19
N ILE A 125 -35.92 -41.87 -27.99
CA ILE A 125 -37.07 -41.03 -28.36
C ILE A 125 -36.59 -40.04 -29.41
N GLN A 126 -37.18 -40.10 -30.61
CA GLN A 126 -36.85 -39.20 -31.71
C GLN A 126 -37.86 -38.06 -31.78
N PHE A 127 -37.35 -36.84 -31.88
CA PHE A 127 -38.12 -35.61 -32.00
C PHE A 127 -38.03 -35.01 -33.41
N ALA A 128 -38.90 -34.04 -33.70
CA ALA A 128 -38.89 -33.29 -34.95
C ALA A 128 -37.70 -32.32 -35.06
N ASN A 129 -37.24 -31.77 -33.93
CA ASN A 129 -36.10 -30.85 -33.85
C ASN A 129 -34.98 -31.45 -32.99
N ALA A 130 -33.86 -30.72 -32.89
CA ALA A 130 -32.74 -31.11 -32.03
C ALA A 130 -33.20 -31.29 -30.57
N ALA A 131 -32.76 -32.37 -29.95
CA ALA A 131 -33.08 -32.70 -28.56
C ALA A 131 -32.25 -31.82 -27.61
N ALA A 132 -32.90 -30.92 -26.86
CA ALA A 132 -32.25 -30.12 -25.83
C ALA A 132 -31.73 -31.02 -24.69
N ASN A 133 -30.71 -30.59 -23.94
CA ASN A 133 -30.08 -31.44 -22.92
C ASN A 133 -30.93 -31.63 -21.64
N ALA A 134 -31.91 -30.75 -21.40
CA ALA A 134 -32.81 -30.74 -20.24
C ALA A 134 -33.93 -29.69 -20.46
N PRO A 135 -35.03 -29.68 -19.68
CA PRO A 135 -35.45 -30.71 -18.71
C PRO A 135 -36.20 -31.89 -19.33
N TYR A 136 -36.03 -33.09 -18.76
CA TYR A 136 -36.87 -34.26 -19.05
C TYR A 136 -37.43 -34.88 -17.77
N GLN A 137 -38.62 -35.46 -17.89
CA GLN A 137 -39.13 -36.42 -16.91
C GLN A 137 -39.70 -37.62 -17.67
N VAL A 138 -39.09 -38.79 -17.53
CA VAL A 138 -39.53 -40.01 -18.18
C VAL A 138 -40.03 -41.01 -17.14
N THR A 139 -41.12 -41.70 -17.44
CA THR A 139 -41.65 -42.80 -16.65
C THR A 139 -41.99 -43.96 -17.57
N ILE A 140 -41.32 -45.09 -17.38
CA ILE A 140 -41.46 -46.30 -18.19
C ILE A 140 -42.16 -47.35 -17.32
N THR A 141 -43.30 -47.86 -17.78
CA THR A 141 -44.06 -48.93 -17.11
C THR A 141 -43.86 -50.23 -17.85
N PHE A 142 -43.53 -51.30 -17.14
CA PHE A 142 -43.33 -52.64 -17.68
C PHE A 142 -44.55 -53.54 -17.40
N THR A 143 -44.81 -54.49 -18.29
CA THR A 143 -45.96 -55.41 -18.19
C THR A 143 -45.90 -56.26 -16.92
N GLN A 144 -44.68 -56.54 -16.46
CA GLN A 144 -44.37 -57.31 -15.25
C GLN A 144 -44.51 -56.47 -13.97
N GLY A 145 -45.03 -55.24 -14.07
CA GLY A 145 -45.49 -54.42 -12.94
C GLY A 145 -44.47 -53.44 -12.39
N CYS A 146 -43.19 -53.54 -12.76
CA CYS A 146 -42.18 -52.58 -12.33
C CYS A 146 -42.18 -51.31 -13.18
N MET A 147 -41.56 -50.25 -12.66
CA MET A 147 -41.42 -48.95 -13.31
C MET A 147 -39.98 -48.45 -13.21
N ALA A 148 -39.55 -47.70 -14.22
CA ALA A 148 -38.31 -46.92 -14.17
C ALA A 148 -38.66 -45.43 -14.38
N THR A 149 -38.04 -44.54 -13.63
CA THR A 149 -38.29 -43.09 -13.70
C THR A 149 -36.98 -42.34 -13.62
N ASP A 150 -36.87 -41.28 -14.42
CA ASP A 150 -35.71 -40.38 -14.42
C ASP A 150 -36.16 -38.92 -14.62
N VAL A 151 -35.43 -38.00 -13.98
CA VAL A 151 -35.64 -36.55 -14.05
C VAL A 151 -34.30 -35.92 -14.40
N VAL A 152 -34.22 -35.37 -15.61
CA VAL A 152 -33.04 -34.66 -16.10
C VAL A 152 -33.29 -33.17 -15.86
N GLU A 153 -32.59 -32.59 -14.90
CA GLU A 153 -32.71 -31.17 -14.55
C GLU A 153 -31.77 -30.29 -15.40
N PRO A 154 -32.15 -29.04 -15.71
CA PRO A 154 -31.23 -28.11 -16.36
C PRO A 154 -30.06 -27.79 -15.42
N PRO A 155 -28.86 -27.50 -15.96
CA PRO A 155 -27.75 -27.06 -15.13
C PRO A 155 -28.13 -25.78 -14.36
N PRO A 156 -27.69 -25.62 -13.09
CA PRO A 156 -27.93 -24.40 -12.35
C PRO A 156 -27.35 -23.19 -13.11
N PRO A 157 -27.98 -22.00 -13.03
CA PRO A 157 -27.43 -20.81 -13.64
C PRO A 157 -26.03 -20.55 -13.07
N THR A 158 -25.04 -20.35 -13.94
CA THR A 158 -23.68 -20.02 -13.53
C THR A 158 -23.66 -18.62 -12.93
N GLU A 159 -23.69 -18.51 -11.59
CA GLU A 159 -23.44 -17.23 -10.91
C GLU A 159 -22.01 -16.78 -11.24
N THR A 160 -21.87 -15.67 -11.97
CA THR A 160 -20.57 -15.06 -12.20
C THR A 160 -20.14 -14.39 -10.90
N PRO A 161 -18.93 -14.66 -10.37
CA PRO A 161 -18.46 -13.99 -9.16
C PRO A 161 -18.53 -12.47 -9.33
N PRO A 162 -19.05 -11.71 -8.35
CA PRO A 162 -19.14 -10.27 -8.46
C PRO A 162 -17.75 -9.67 -8.71
N ALA A 163 -17.67 -8.76 -9.69
CA ALA A 163 -16.40 -8.15 -10.07
C ALA A 163 -15.83 -7.35 -8.88
N VAL A 164 -14.69 -7.79 -8.37
CA VAL A 164 -13.93 -7.05 -7.35
C VAL A 164 -13.37 -5.79 -8.00
N VAL A 165 -13.68 -4.64 -7.42
CA VAL A 165 -13.23 -3.33 -7.85
C VAL A 165 -12.21 -2.81 -6.83
N ASN A 166 -11.11 -2.24 -7.34
CA ASN A 166 -10.15 -1.47 -6.56
C ASN A 166 -10.15 -0.04 -7.10
N ILE A 167 -10.49 0.92 -6.25
CA ILE A 167 -10.41 2.35 -6.59
C ILE A 167 -9.41 3.04 -5.67
N HIS A 168 -8.70 4.02 -6.21
CA HIS A 168 -7.80 4.88 -5.47
C HIS A 168 -8.11 6.32 -5.81
N GLY A 169 -8.27 7.16 -4.80
CA GLY A 169 -8.68 8.54 -5.01
C GLY A 169 -8.67 9.38 -3.74
N VAL A 170 -9.25 10.57 -3.86
CA VAL A 170 -9.39 11.52 -2.77
C VAL A 170 -10.83 11.51 -2.29
N ILE A 171 -11.04 11.38 -0.98
CA ILE A 171 -12.38 11.49 -0.39
C ILE A 171 -12.88 12.93 -0.59
N LEU A 172 -14.04 13.09 -1.22
CA LEU A 172 -14.71 14.38 -1.38
C LEU A 172 -15.70 14.63 -0.25
N THR A 173 -16.50 13.62 0.08
CA THR A 173 -17.57 13.71 1.07
C THR A 173 -17.62 12.44 1.91
N VAL A 174 -18.04 12.61 3.16
CA VAL A 174 -18.32 11.54 4.11
C VAL A 174 -19.70 11.79 4.70
N ASN A 175 -20.65 10.89 4.44
CA ASN A 175 -22.00 10.95 4.97
C ASN A 175 -22.20 9.72 5.87
N ALA A 176 -21.73 9.83 7.11
CA ALA A 176 -21.85 8.79 8.12
C ALA A 176 -23.28 8.74 8.68
N THR A 177 -23.88 7.56 8.71
CA THR A 177 -25.13 7.28 9.46
C THR A 177 -24.82 6.68 10.83
N SER A 178 -23.65 6.06 11.00
CA SER A 178 -23.09 5.60 12.27
C SER A 178 -21.55 5.63 12.22
N GLU A 179 -20.87 5.17 13.27
CA GLU A 179 -19.40 5.06 13.25
C GLU A 179 -18.87 4.05 12.23
N THR A 180 -19.70 3.12 11.75
CA THR A 180 -19.29 2.06 10.82
C THR A 180 -20.10 2.03 9.53
N GLU A 181 -21.16 2.83 9.41
CA GLU A 181 -22.07 2.80 8.25
C GLU A 181 -22.29 4.18 7.66
N GLY A 182 -22.41 4.22 6.34
CA GLY A 182 -22.70 5.44 5.60
C GLY A 182 -22.22 5.37 4.17
N THR A 183 -22.01 6.54 3.58
CA THR A 183 -21.54 6.65 2.20
C THR A 183 -20.37 7.61 2.08
N LEU A 184 -19.48 7.33 1.13
CA LEU A 184 -18.36 8.19 0.75
C LEU A 184 -18.47 8.52 -0.74
N THR A 185 -18.04 9.72 -1.12
CA THR A 185 -17.72 10.00 -2.53
C THR A 185 -16.22 10.12 -2.68
N VAL A 186 -15.64 9.35 -3.61
CA VAL A 186 -14.20 9.32 -3.88
C VAL A 186 -13.95 9.84 -5.29
N GLU A 187 -13.16 10.92 -5.42
CA GLU A 187 -12.68 11.41 -6.70
C GLU A 187 -11.49 10.57 -7.17
N THR A 188 -11.66 9.92 -8.31
CA THR A 188 -10.61 9.14 -8.98
C THR A 188 -10.22 9.81 -10.30
N MET A 189 -9.14 9.34 -10.94
CA MET A 189 -8.78 9.82 -12.28
C MET A 189 -9.85 9.52 -13.35
N ARG A 190 -10.80 8.62 -13.09
CA ARG A 190 -11.87 8.25 -14.01
C ARG A 190 -13.20 8.96 -13.72
N GLY A 191 -13.23 9.80 -12.68
CA GLY A 191 -14.44 10.46 -12.19
C GLY A 191 -14.72 10.11 -10.73
N THR A 192 -15.89 10.54 -10.27
CA THR A 192 -16.37 10.32 -8.90
C THR A 192 -17.04 8.96 -8.75
N GLU A 193 -16.67 8.22 -7.73
CA GLU A 193 -17.28 6.94 -7.35
C GLU A 193 -18.02 7.10 -6.02
N THR A 194 -19.22 6.53 -5.93
CA THR A 194 -19.98 6.41 -4.68
C THR A 194 -19.64 5.09 -4.03
N VAL A 195 -19.25 5.13 -2.76
CA VAL A 195 -18.84 3.97 -1.98
C VAL A 195 -19.80 3.79 -0.81
N ASN A 196 -20.41 2.61 -0.72
CA ASN A 196 -21.23 2.21 0.41
C ASN A 196 -20.33 1.56 1.46
N VAL A 197 -20.51 1.99 2.71
CA VAL A 197 -19.76 1.48 3.87
C VAL A 197 -20.76 0.81 4.81
N SER A 198 -20.52 -0.44 5.17
CA SER A 198 -21.34 -1.21 6.11
C SER A 198 -20.53 -1.58 7.35
N SER A 199 -21.21 -2.14 8.36
CA SER A 199 -20.54 -2.70 9.55
C SER A 199 -19.53 -3.81 9.25
N GLU A 200 -19.57 -4.40 8.05
CA GLU A 200 -18.61 -5.43 7.60
C GLU A 200 -17.38 -4.84 6.89
N THR A 201 -17.44 -3.56 6.49
CA THR A 201 -16.32 -2.87 5.84
C THR A 201 -15.18 -2.69 6.84
N THR A 202 -13.98 -3.18 6.48
CA THR A 202 -12.78 -2.94 7.27
C THR A 202 -12.15 -1.60 6.90
N ILE A 203 -12.07 -0.65 7.84
CA ILE A 203 -11.43 0.66 7.62
C ILE A 203 -10.11 0.72 8.39
N VAL A 204 -9.02 0.98 7.67
CA VAL A 204 -7.67 1.02 8.25
C VAL A 204 -6.89 2.24 7.78
N GLY A 205 -6.12 2.80 8.70
CA GLY A 205 -5.20 3.90 8.47
C GLY A 205 -3.76 3.43 8.24
N ASP A 206 -2.85 4.38 8.14
CA ASP A 206 -1.41 4.13 8.06
C ASP A 206 -0.93 3.20 9.19
N ARG A 207 -0.07 2.24 8.84
CA ARG A 207 0.49 1.20 9.75
C ARG A 207 -0.57 0.30 10.41
N GLY A 208 -1.74 0.14 9.80
CA GLY A 208 -2.78 -0.79 10.28
C GLY A 208 -3.56 -0.27 11.48
N LEU A 209 -3.56 1.04 11.70
CA LEU A 209 -4.42 1.67 12.70
C LEU A 209 -5.89 1.39 12.33
N ALA A 210 -6.65 0.74 13.22
CA ALA A 210 -8.09 0.57 13.00
C ALA A 210 -8.78 1.93 13.05
N LEU A 211 -9.65 2.19 12.08
CA LEU A 211 -10.40 3.43 11.95
C LEU A 211 -11.90 3.15 11.90
N THR A 212 -12.65 4.20 12.18
CA THR A 212 -14.10 4.30 11.98
C THR A 212 -14.40 5.19 10.79
N LEU A 213 -15.64 5.19 10.32
CA LEU A 213 -16.09 6.09 9.26
C LEU A 213 -15.95 7.57 9.67
N ASN A 214 -16.12 7.87 10.97
CA ASN A 214 -15.96 9.22 11.53
C ASN A 214 -14.50 9.71 11.49
N ASP A 215 -13.54 8.81 11.33
CA ASP A 215 -12.12 9.17 11.18
C ASP A 215 -11.78 9.61 9.76
N LEU A 216 -12.61 9.26 8.78
CA LEU A 216 -12.42 9.65 7.40
C LEU A 216 -12.88 11.09 7.19
N GLN A 217 -12.14 11.83 6.37
CA GLN A 217 -12.43 13.24 6.10
C GLN A 217 -12.23 13.57 4.62
N PRO A 218 -12.92 14.61 4.12
CA PRO A 218 -12.59 15.20 2.83
C PRO A 218 -11.09 15.50 2.69
N SER A 219 -10.57 15.37 1.48
CA SER A 219 -9.15 15.51 1.12
C SER A 219 -8.21 14.39 1.58
N MET A 220 -8.68 13.39 2.33
CA MET A 220 -7.89 12.19 2.60
C MET A 220 -7.74 11.35 1.33
N VAL A 221 -6.56 10.78 1.12
CA VAL A 221 -6.35 9.79 0.06
C VAL A 221 -6.80 8.44 0.59
N ALA A 222 -7.65 7.75 -0.17
CA ALA A 222 -8.16 6.43 0.17
C ALA A 222 -8.01 5.44 -0.99
N GLY A 223 -7.66 4.21 -0.65
CA GLY A 223 -7.87 3.03 -1.49
C GLY A 223 -9.11 2.28 -1.01
N VAL A 224 -10.01 1.92 -1.91
CA VAL A 224 -11.21 1.14 -1.60
C VAL A 224 -11.20 -0.13 -2.43
N GLN A 225 -11.35 -1.26 -1.75
CA GLN A 225 -11.59 -2.56 -2.34
C GLN A 225 -13.03 -2.98 -2.04
N GLY A 226 -13.76 -3.41 -3.05
CA GLY A 226 -15.17 -3.76 -2.91
C GLY A 226 -15.74 -4.49 -4.11
N THR A 227 -17.06 -4.63 -4.15
CA THR A 227 -17.80 -5.17 -5.30
C THR A 227 -18.70 -4.09 -5.88
N ARG A 228 -18.92 -4.10 -7.21
CA ARG A 228 -19.84 -3.15 -7.83
C ARG A 228 -21.29 -3.63 -7.66
N ALA A 229 -22.14 -2.78 -7.10
CA ALA A 229 -23.58 -3.01 -6.98
C ALA A 229 -24.29 -2.75 -8.33
N GLU A 230 -25.56 -3.18 -8.44
CA GLU A 230 -26.37 -2.99 -9.65
C GLU A 230 -26.61 -1.50 -9.99
N ASP A 231 -26.66 -0.64 -8.97
CA ASP A 231 -26.82 0.81 -9.14
C ASP A 231 -25.51 1.52 -9.54
N GLY A 232 -24.41 0.76 -9.68
CA GLY A 232 -23.09 1.25 -10.06
C GLY A 232 -22.23 1.74 -8.89
N SER A 233 -22.74 1.77 -7.65
CA SER A 233 -21.94 2.07 -6.46
C SER A 233 -20.96 0.93 -6.12
N VAL A 234 -19.99 1.22 -5.25
CA VAL A 234 -19.02 0.23 -4.76
C VAL A 234 -19.35 -0.14 -3.32
N ASP A 235 -19.74 -1.38 -3.08
CA ASP A 235 -19.88 -1.92 -1.73
C ASP A 235 -18.49 -2.26 -1.18
N ALA A 236 -18.02 -1.45 -0.24
CA ALA A 236 -16.66 -1.57 0.27
C ALA A 236 -16.50 -2.79 1.18
N VAL A 237 -15.52 -3.62 0.86
CA VAL A 237 -15.00 -4.65 1.76
C VAL A 237 -13.88 -4.08 2.62
N ARG A 238 -13.04 -3.21 2.05
CA ARG A 238 -11.90 -2.62 2.74
C ARG A 238 -11.62 -1.20 2.26
N ILE A 239 -11.31 -0.32 3.21
CA ILE A 239 -10.90 1.07 2.96
C ILE A 239 -9.56 1.30 3.65
N GLU A 240 -8.56 1.74 2.88
CA GLU A 240 -7.25 2.13 3.37
C GLU A 240 -7.09 3.64 3.23
N ALA A 241 -7.07 4.38 4.35
CA ALA A 241 -6.98 5.84 4.35
C ALA A 241 -5.61 6.32 4.83
N ARG A 242 -5.06 7.32 4.15
CA ARG A 242 -3.80 7.96 4.55
C ARG A 242 -4.07 9.13 5.50
N LEU A 243 -3.55 9.04 6.72
CA LEU A 243 -3.83 10.00 7.78
C LEU A 243 -2.73 11.05 7.91
N ALA A 244 -3.12 12.29 8.20
CA ALA A 244 -2.20 13.35 8.61
C ALA A 244 -1.84 13.22 10.10
N VAL A 245 -1.17 12.14 10.49
CA VAL A 245 -0.73 11.94 11.87
C VAL A 245 0.36 12.94 12.22
N VAL A 246 0.17 13.68 13.31
CA VAL A 246 1.12 14.65 13.85
C VAL A 246 1.56 14.24 15.24
N GLU A 247 2.83 14.50 15.56
CA GLU A 247 3.37 14.39 16.90
C GLU A 247 4.08 15.68 17.26
N PHE A 248 3.71 16.31 18.38
CA PHE A 248 4.34 17.55 18.82
C PHE A 248 4.36 17.69 20.35
N PRO A 249 5.41 18.30 20.92
CA PRO A 249 5.39 18.75 22.30
C PRO A 249 4.68 20.11 22.43
N GLY A 250 4.06 20.39 23.57
CA GLY A 250 3.53 21.71 23.87
C GLY A 250 3.06 21.86 25.32
N VAL A 251 2.94 23.11 25.77
CA VAL A 251 2.46 23.44 27.11
C VAL A 251 0.93 23.54 27.08
N VAL A 252 0.25 22.89 28.03
CA VAL A 252 -1.20 23.03 28.21
C VAL A 252 -1.51 24.44 28.70
N LEU A 253 -2.20 25.23 27.88
CA LEU A 253 -2.60 26.61 28.18
C LEU A 253 -4.03 26.68 28.73
N SER A 254 -4.91 25.81 28.27
CA SER A 254 -6.27 25.65 28.80
C SER A 254 -6.79 24.25 28.54
N MET A 255 -7.64 23.76 29.43
CA MET A 255 -8.31 22.46 29.34
C MET A 255 -9.62 22.51 30.15
N PRO A 256 -10.58 21.61 29.90
CA PRO A 256 -11.76 21.46 30.75
C PRO A 256 -11.38 21.12 32.19
N ASP A 257 -12.16 21.62 33.16
CA ASP A 257 -11.98 21.32 34.58
C ASP A 257 -11.92 19.80 34.81
N GLY A 258 -10.91 19.32 35.54
CA GLY A 258 -10.69 17.89 35.80
C GLY A 258 -9.87 17.14 34.76
N GLY A 259 -9.46 17.78 33.66
CA GLY A 259 -8.36 17.30 32.83
C GLY A 259 -8.64 16.18 31.83
N GLY A 260 -9.85 16.15 31.23
CA GLY A 260 -10.32 15.07 30.36
C GLY A 260 -10.82 15.49 28.98
N ALA A 261 -11.88 14.82 28.50
CA ALA A 261 -12.46 15.08 27.18
C ALA A 261 -12.95 16.53 27.00
N GLY A 262 -12.73 17.08 25.82
CA GLY A 262 -13.10 18.43 25.42
C GLY A 262 -12.01 19.13 24.62
N SER A 263 -12.12 20.45 24.46
CA SER A 263 -11.17 21.26 23.71
C SER A 263 -10.03 21.76 24.59
N TRP A 264 -8.81 21.46 24.19
CA TRP A 264 -7.57 21.85 24.86
C TRP A 264 -6.81 22.84 23.99
N ARG A 265 -6.14 23.79 24.63
CA ARG A 265 -5.12 24.62 23.99
C ARG A 265 -3.75 24.15 24.43
N ILE A 266 -2.94 23.67 23.49
CA ILE A 266 -1.58 23.17 23.75
C ILE A 266 -0.62 23.94 22.86
N GLY A 267 0.06 24.94 23.44
CA GLY A 267 0.80 25.95 22.69
C GLY A 267 -0.08 26.67 21.66
N ALA A 268 0.34 26.65 20.39
CA ALA A 268 -0.43 27.23 19.28
C ALA A 268 -1.54 26.31 18.75
N ALA A 269 -1.57 25.03 19.13
CA ALA A 269 -2.52 24.06 18.60
C ALA A 269 -3.82 24.03 19.44
N THR A 270 -4.95 23.88 18.74
CA THR A 270 -6.21 23.45 19.33
C THR A 270 -6.30 21.94 19.19
N VAL A 271 -6.54 21.26 20.31
CA VAL A 271 -6.55 19.80 20.39
C VAL A 271 -7.89 19.35 20.95
N THR A 272 -8.61 18.49 20.22
CA THR A 272 -9.83 17.85 20.72
C THR A 272 -9.45 16.53 21.37
N VAL A 273 -9.83 16.38 22.64
CA VAL A 273 -9.65 15.18 23.45
C VAL A 273 -11.00 14.50 23.58
N ASP A 274 -11.07 13.21 23.29
CA ASP A 274 -12.28 12.40 23.38
C ASP A 274 -12.06 11.20 24.30
N GLU A 275 -13.10 10.38 24.46
CA GLU A 275 -13.11 9.17 25.30
C GLU A 275 -12.06 8.14 24.85
N ASN A 276 -11.67 8.18 23.58
CA ASN A 276 -10.71 7.27 22.96
C ASN A 276 -9.27 7.77 23.10
N THR A 277 -9.08 9.01 23.57
CA THR A 277 -7.75 9.59 23.76
C THR A 277 -7.04 8.94 24.94
N GLN A 278 -5.88 8.33 24.71
CA GLN A 278 -5.06 7.77 25.77
C GLN A 278 -4.27 8.87 26.49
N ILE A 279 -4.62 9.17 27.73
CA ILE A 279 -3.90 10.16 28.55
C ILE A 279 -3.01 9.44 29.57
N ALA A 280 -1.71 9.75 29.56
CA ALA A 280 -0.74 9.23 30.52
C ALA A 280 -0.20 10.38 31.39
N GLY A 281 -0.42 10.28 32.71
CA GLY A 281 -0.10 11.31 33.71
C GLY A 281 -1.31 12.15 34.13
N GLU A 282 -1.08 13.13 35.00
CA GLU A 282 -2.10 14.11 35.43
C GLU A 282 -1.83 15.47 34.77
N PRO A 283 -2.33 15.71 33.54
CA PRO A 283 -2.13 16.99 32.89
C PRO A 283 -2.87 18.09 33.65
N THR A 284 -2.17 19.19 33.91
CA THR A 284 -2.72 20.42 34.44
C THR A 284 -2.32 21.58 33.53
N VAL A 285 -2.97 22.74 33.67
CA VAL A 285 -2.51 23.95 32.98
C VAL A 285 -1.06 24.24 33.40
N GLY A 286 -0.17 24.43 32.41
CA GLY A 286 1.27 24.54 32.60
C GLY A 286 2.06 23.24 32.36
N SER A 287 1.41 22.07 32.29
CA SER A 287 2.08 20.82 31.95
C SER A 287 2.68 20.86 30.54
N LEU A 288 3.94 20.42 30.42
CA LEU A 288 4.52 20.11 29.12
C LEU A 288 4.07 18.70 28.74
N VAL A 289 3.33 18.59 27.66
CA VAL A 289 2.82 17.33 27.14
C VAL A 289 3.39 17.05 25.76
N ARG A 290 3.37 15.78 25.36
CA ARG A 290 3.59 15.34 23.99
C ARG A 290 2.28 14.76 23.47
N VAL A 291 1.82 15.29 22.35
CA VAL A 291 0.55 14.92 21.71
C VAL A 291 0.87 14.12 20.46
N THR A 292 0.22 12.97 20.31
CA THR A 292 0.07 12.26 19.04
C THR A 292 -1.40 12.35 18.65
N GLY A 293 -1.69 12.83 17.44
CA GLY A 293 -3.07 13.03 16.99
C GLY A 293 -3.20 13.06 15.48
N ILE A 294 -4.45 13.05 15.02
CA ILE A 294 -4.79 13.19 13.61
C ILE A 294 -5.13 14.66 13.37
N ARG A 295 -4.40 15.31 12.48
CA ARG A 295 -4.72 16.68 12.07
C ARG A 295 -5.93 16.68 11.15
N GLN A 296 -6.97 17.37 11.56
CA GLN A 296 -8.20 17.54 10.81
C GLN A 296 -8.06 18.70 9.79
N ASN A 297 -8.96 18.76 8.82
CA ASN A 297 -8.87 19.72 7.72
C ASN A 297 -9.03 21.19 8.17
N ASP A 298 -9.70 21.43 9.30
CA ASP A 298 -9.82 22.73 9.97
C ASP A 298 -8.55 23.13 10.75
N GLY A 299 -7.53 22.25 10.78
CA GLY A 299 -6.28 22.43 11.50
C GLY A 299 -6.32 22.03 12.98
N ILE A 300 -7.48 21.63 13.50
CA ILE A 300 -7.63 21.06 14.85
C ILE A 300 -6.99 19.67 14.87
N VAL A 301 -6.40 19.30 15.99
CA VAL A 301 -5.82 17.96 16.17
C VAL A 301 -6.75 17.13 17.05
N ARG A 302 -7.31 16.03 16.53
CA ARG A 302 -7.96 15.03 17.37
C ARG A 302 -6.89 14.17 18.02
N ALA A 303 -6.81 14.19 19.34
CA ALA A 303 -5.77 13.47 20.07
C ALA A 303 -6.01 11.96 20.01
N LEU A 304 -4.95 11.20 19.75
CA LEU A 304 -4.93 9.75 19.94
C LEU A 304 -4.27 9.42 21.28
N ARG A 305 -3.21 10.17 21.62
CA ARG A 305 -2.47 10.02 22.87
C ARG A 305 -1.91 11.35 23.35
N ILE A 306 -1.99 11.58 24.65
CA ILE A 306 -1.35 12.70 25.34
C ILE A 306 -0.49 12.12 26.47
N TRP A 307 0.80 12.43 26.46
CA TRP A 307 1.72 12.02 27.52
C TRP A 307 2.25 13.25 28.25
N VAL A 308 2.09 13.32 29.57
CA VAL A 308 2.69 14.37 30.40
C VAL A 308 4.19 14.15 30.49
N VAL A 309 4.95 14.98 29.78
CA VAL A 309 6.43 14.94 29.77
C VAL A 309 6.98 15.62 31.02
N ARG A 310 6.27 16.61 31.56
CA ARG A 310 6.64 17.30 32.80
C ARG A 310 5.43 17.86 33.53
N ASP A 311 5.36 17.61 34.82
CA ASP A 311 4.41 18.23 35.73
C ASP A 311 4.96 19.59 36.22
N PRO A 312 4.20 20.70 36.11
CA PRO A 312 4.65 22.02 36.54
C PRO A 312 4.80 22.14 38.08
N ARG A 313 4.21 21.21 38.86
CA ARG A 313 4.35 21.12 40.32
C ARG A 313 5.71 20.60 40.74
N GLU A 314 6.40 19.88 39.85
CA GLU A 314 7.81 19.58 40.01
C GLU A 314 8.60 20.84 39.66
N ASN A 315 9.13 21.54 40.67
CA ASN A 315 9.80 22.85 40.61
C ASN A 315 11.13 22.84 39.81
N GLN A 316 11.16 22.14 38.66
CA GLN A 316 12.28 22.01 37.75
C GLN A 316 12.20 23.07 36.64
N PRO A 317 13.30 23.78 36.35
CA PRO A 317 13.30 24.81 35.32
C PRO A 317 13.00 24.23 33.92
N VAL A 318 12.03 24.82 33.23
CA VAL A 318 11.59 24.56 31.85
C VAL A 318 12.68 24.98 30.89
N ARG A 319 13.08 24.07 29.99
CA ARG A 319 14.05 24.35 28.93
C ARG A 319 13.34 24.24 27.58
N PHE A 320 13.39 25.29 26.78
CA PHE A 320 12.84 25.29 25.43
C PHE A 320 13.71 26.12 24.49
N ARG A 321 13.55 25.88 23.18
CA ARG A 321 14.38 26.48 22.13
C ARG A 321 13.51 26.92 20.97
N GLY A 322 13.78 28.09 20.40
CA GLY A 322 13.00 28.60 19.28
C GLY A 322 13.42 29.95 18.76
N PRO A 323 12.78 30.45 17.68
CA PRO A 323 12.96 31.82 17.22
C PRO A 323 12.56 32.81 18.31
N ILE A 324 13.40 33.81 18.53
CA ILE A 324 13.01 35.06 19.16
C ILE A 324 12.07 35.77 18.21
N GLN A 325 10.83 35.99 18.63
CA GLN A 325 9.83 36.74 17.88
C GLN A 325 9.72 38.18 18.37
N THR A 326 10.01 38.42 19.65
CA THR A 326 10.00 39.77 20.24
C THR A 326 11.03 39.84 21.36
N VAL A 327 11.77 40.95 21.41
CA VAL A 327 12.70 41.29 22.49
C VAL A 327 12.20 42.54 23.19
N GLY A 328 11.86 42.42 24.48
CA GLY A 328 11.48 43.54 25.34
C GLY A 328 12.33 43.59 26.62
N GLU A 329 12.22 44.68 27.37
CA GLU A 329 12.98 44.88 28.62
C GLU A 329 12.56 43.90 29.72
N SER A 330 11.27 43.61 29.84
CA SER A 330 10.72 42.74 30.89
C SER A 330 10.12 41.43 30.36
N GLN A 331 9.96 41.31 29.04
CA GLN A 331 9.30 40.16 28.41
C GLN A 331 9.85 39.89 27.03
N TRP A 332 10.10 38.62 26.73
CA TRP A 332 10.46 38.13 25.41
C TRP A 332 9.40 37.14 24.92
N VAL A 333 9.27 37.01 23.60
CA VAL A 333 8.46 35.95 22.99
C VAL A 333 9.39 35.04 22.20
N VAL A 334 9.46 33.75 22.57
CA VAL A 334 10.31 32.75 21.93
C VAL A 334 9.47 31.54 21.53
N ALA A 335 9.43 31.22 20.23
CA ALA A 335 8.54 30.19 19.67
C ALA A 335 7.06 30.32 20.13
N GLY A 336 6.55 31.54 20.21
CA GLY A 336 5.18 31.84 20.64
C GLY A 336 4.96 31.78 22.16
N VAL A 337 6.01 31.49 22.94
CA VAL A 337 5.96 31.44 24.39
C VAL A 337 6.46 32.76 24.96
N THR A 338 5.60 33.45 25.71
CA THR A 338 5.98 34.63 26.48
C THR A 338 6.77 34.22 27.71
N VAL A 339 7.96 34.80 27.88
CA VAL A 339 8.82 34.60 29.04
C VAL A 339 9.17 35.95 29.66
N ALA A 340 8.95 36.09 30.96
CA ALA A 340 9.38 37.25 31.73
C ALA A 340 10.91 37.23 31.89
N VAL A 341 11.51 38.40 31.77
CA VAL A 341 12.94 38.65 31.91
C VAL A 341 13.09 39.70 32.99
N ASP A 342 13.98 39.47 33.96
CA ASP A 342 14.28 40.41 35.02
C ASP A 342 15.79 40.65 35.14
N ALA A 343 16.19 41.46 36.12
CA ALA A 343 17.60 41.78 36.37
C ALA A 343 18.46 40.55 36.77
N ASN A 344 17.83 39.42 37.14
CA ASN A 344 18.51 38.19 37.50
C ASN A 344 18.58 37.18 36.34
N THR A 345 17.90 37.45 35.22
CA THR A 345 18.01 36.63 34.01
C THR A 345 19.39 36.80 33.39
N GLU A 346 20.16 35.72 33.31
CA GLU A 346 21.45 35.74 32.61
C GLU A 346 21.22 35.62 31.09
N ILE A 347 21.71 36.59 30.31
CA ILE A 347 21.56 36.61 28.85
C ILE A 347 22.95 36.54 28.20
N VAL A 348 23.16 35.51 27.37
CA VAL A 348 24.41 35.29 26.63
C VAL A 348 24.13 35.41 25.14
N GLY A 349 24.91 36.25 24.44
CA GLY A 349 24.74 36.54 23.01
C GLY A 349 23.94 37.82 22.76
N THR A 350 23.79 38.21 21.49
CA THR A 350 23.07 39.44 21.10
C THR A 350 21.59 39.15 20.88
N PRO A 351 20.68 39.72 21.69
CA PRO A 351 19.23 39.61 21.48
C PRO A 351 18.84 40.24 20.15
N GLU A 352 18.18 39.47 19.29
CA GLU A 352 17.69 39.97 18.00
C GLU A 352 16.56 39.07 17.52
N GLU A 353 15.50 39.67 16.99
CA GLU A 353 14.40 38.93 16.39
C GLU A 353 14.87 38.03 15.23
N GLY A 354 14.25 36.86 15.11
CA GLY A 354 14.60 35.82 14.14
C GLY A 354 15.78 34.93 14.53
N ARG A 355 16.61 35.32 15.51
CA ARG A 355 17.64 34.43 16.07
C ARG A 355 17.02 33.30 16.89
N ILE A 356 17.76 32.21 17.03
CA ILE A 356 17.36 31.12 17.93
C ILE A 356 17.81 31.43 19.34
N ALA A 357 16.89 31.41 20.30
CA ALA A 357 17.19 31.39 21.72
C ALA A 357 17.01 29.98 22.29
N GLU A 358 17.91 29.59 23.19
CA GLU A 358 17.69 28.54 24.18
C GLU A 358 17.36 29.19 25.51
N VAL A 359 16.16 28.91 26.03
CA VAL A 359 15.64 29.52 27.26
C VAL A 359 15.55 28.45 28.34
N LEU A 360 16.06 28.78 29.52
CA LEU A 360 15.83 28.08 30.77
C LEU A 360 14.99 29.00 31.67
N ALA A 361 13.77 28.60 32.01
CA ALA A 361 12.83 29.41 32.78
C ALA A 361 12.17 28.62 33.91
N ARG A 362 11.83 29.28 35.02
CA ARG A 362 11.04 28.70 36.09
C ARG A 362 9.57 29.03 35.89
N VAL A 363 8.70 28.06 36.15
CA VAL A 363 7.25 28.29 36.21
C VAL A 363 6.94 29.00 37.53
N GLN A 364 6.21 30.10 37.46
CA GLN A 364 5.72 30.84 38.62
C GLN A 364 4.36 30.28 39.08
N ALA A 365 3.90 30.68 40.27
CA ALA A 365 2.66 30.16 40.85
C ALA A 365 1.39 30.47 40.02
N ASP A 366 1.45 31.49 39.17
CA ASP A 366 0.40 31.88 38.23
C ASP A 366 0.52 31.22 36.85
N GLY A 367 1.49 30.30 36.69
CA GLY A 367 1.76 29.60 35.44
C GLY A 367 2.64 30.36 34.45
N SER A 368 3.03 31.60 34.74
CA SER A 368 3.95 32.37 33.90
C SER A 368 5.39 31.83 33.98
N LEU A 369 6.21 32.14 32.97
CA LEU A 369 7.60 31.70 32.92
C LEU A 369 8.54 32.86 33.23
N LEU A 370 9.41 32.70 34.23
CA LEU A 370 10.51 33.62 34.53
C LEU A 370 11.84 33.04 34.03
N ALA A 371 12.50 33.69 33.07
CA ALA A 371 13.78 33.27 32.55
C ALA A 371 14.86 33.32 33.64
N VAL A 372 15.59 32.22 33.78
CA VAL A 372 16.80 32.11 34.60
C VAL A 372 18.03 32.34 33.72
N HIS A 373 18.04 31.75 32.53
CA HIS A 373 19.15 31.85 31.58
C HIS A 373 18.63 31.82 30.14
N ILE A 374 19.14 32.71 29.29
CA ILE A 374 18.85 32.77 27.85
C ILE A 374 20.17 32.78 27.08
N THR A 375 20.36 31.78 26.21
CA THR A 375 21.47 31.76 25.26
C THR A 375 20.95 32.07 23.86
N VAL A 376 21.35 33.21 23.29
CA VAL A 376 21.04 33.58 21.91
C VAL A 376 22.10 33.04 20.97
N LEU A 377 21.71 32.04 20.17
CA LEU A 377 22.58 31.40 19.19
C LEU A 377 22.74 32.30 17.97
N ASN A 378 23.93 32.26 17.36
CA ASN A 378 24.24 33.02 16.15
C ASN A 378 23.60 32.41 14.87
N ARG A 379 22.57 31.58 15.02
CA ARG A 379 21.81 30.94 13.94
C ARG A 379 20.42 31.58 13.90
N ARG A 380 19.95 31.95 12.71
CA ARG A 380 18.57 32.42 12.49
C ARG A 380 17.66 31.29 12.01
N VAL A 381 16.36 31.39 12.29
CA VAL A 381 15.37 30.49 11.66
C VAL A 381 15.39 30.70 10.16
N GLY A 382 15.42 29.62 9.39
CA GLY A 382 15.44 29.69 7.93
C GLY A 382 16.83 29.85 7.31
N GLU A 383 17.89 29.97 8.12
CA GLU A 383 19.25 30.01 7.59
C GLU A 383 19.69 28.64 7.08
N VAL A 384 20.13 28.56 5.82
CA VAL A 384 20.61 27.34 5.17
C VAL A 384 22.04 27.53 4.67
N VAL A 385 22.78 26.43 4.65
CA VAL A 385 24.08 26.31 3.97
C VAL A 385 24.01 25.12 3.04
N PHE A 386 24.24 25.33 1.75
CA PHE A 386 24.19 24.25 0.76
C PHE A 386 25.20 24.45 -0.36
N ARG A 387 25.50 23.37 -1.09
CA ARG A 387 26.41 23.36 -2.23
C ARG A 387 25.67 22.86 -3.46
N GLY A 388 25.94 23.45 -4.62
CA GLY A 388 25.37 22.98 -5.89
C GLY A 388 26.02 23.63 -7.10
N PRO A 389 25.79 23.09 -8.32
CA PRO A 389 26.25 23.71 -9.55
C PRO A 389 25.49 25.01 -9.82
N ILE A 390 26.16 26.03 -10.32
CA ILE A 390 25.54 27.26 -10.81
C ILE A 390 24.94 26.93 -12.19
N ASN A 391 23.61 26.88 -12.28
CA ASN A 391 22.90 26.58 -13.52
C ASN A 391 22.51 27.83 -14.31
N ALA A 392 22.35 28.97 -13.63
CA ALA A 392 22.08 30.26 -14.26
C ALA A 392 22.55 31.41 -13.38
N ILE A 393 22.92 32.51 -14.00
CA ILE A 393 23.32 33.78 -13.36
C ILE A 393 22.44 34.87 -13.96
N GLY A 394 21.65 35.54 -13.12
CA GLY A 394 20.95 36.78 -13.42
C GLY A 394 21.49 37.94 -12.56
N ASP A 395 20.94 39.13 -12.76
CA ASP A 395 21.43 40.36 -12.12
C ASP A 395 21.19 40.38 -10.60
N ASP A 396 20.05 39.86 -10.15
CA ASP A 396 19.59 39.83 -8.76
C ASP A 396 19.35 38.40 -8.24
N TYR A 397 19.70 37.38 -9.01
CA TYR A 397 19.60 35.99 -8.57
C TYR A 397 20.54 35.04 -9.31
N TRP A 398 20.96 33.97 -8.65
CA TRP A 398 21.57 32.79 -9.30
C TRP A 398 20.68 31.56 -9.13
N MET A 399 20.73 30.63 -10.07
CA MET A 399 20.18 29.28 -9.89
C MET A 399 21.31 28.36 -9.45
N VAL A 400 21.26 27.84 -8.22
CA VAL A 400 22.24 26.88 -7.71
C VAL A 400 21.54 25.52 -7.55
N GLY A 401 21.84 24.58 -8.45
CA GLY A 401 21.02 23.41 -8.69
C GLY A 401 19.62 23.83 -9.16
N THR A 402 18.60 23.44 -8.41
CA THR A 402 17.20 23.83 -8.65
C THR A 402 16.74 24.99 -7.76
N ILE A 403 17.61 25.50 -6.88
CA ILE A 403 17.25 26.52 -5.88
C ILE A 403 17.53 27.90 -6.46
N LYS A 404 16.52 28.77 -6.47
CA LYS A 404 16.68 30.19 -6.76
C LYS A 404 17.33 30.89 -5.57
N VAL A 405 18.48 31.49 -5.79
CA VAL A 405 19.25 32.23 -4.79
C VAL A 405 19.17 33.71 -5.11
N ASN A 406 18.39 34.48 -4.36
CA ASN A 406 18.28 35.93 -4.52
C ASN A 406 19.54 36.61 -3.98
N ILE A 407 20.08 37.54 -4.73
CA ILE A 407 21.27 38.31 -4.44
C ILE A 407 20.84 39.74 -4.14
N THR A 408 21.35 40.28 -3.05
CA THR A 408 21.09 41.66 -2.62
C THR A 408 22.40 42.41 -2.51
N SER A 409 22.34 43.72 -2.28
CA SER A 409 23.54 44.53 -2.00
C SER A 409 24.30 44.10 -0.75
N GLU A 410 23.68 43.32 0.14
CA GLU A 410 24.30 42.77 1.35
C GLU A 410 24.96 41.40 1.11
N THR A 411 24.72 40.77 -0.04
CA THR A 411 25.27 39.45 -0.35
C THR A 411 26.77 39.54 -0.62
N VAL A 412 27.57 38.83 0.18
CA VAL A 412 29.02 38.76 -0.02
C VAL A 412 29.38 37.63 -0.99
N ILE A 413 29.92 37.97 -2.15
CA ILE A 413 30.32 37.00 -3.18
C ILE A 413 31.84 36.88 -3.23
N SER A 414 32.34 35.63 -3.20
CA SER A 414 33.76 35.31 -3.31
C SER A 414 34.02 34.35 -4.48
N GLY A 415 34.98 34.68 -5.33
CA GLY A 415 35.31 33.93 -6.55
C GLY A 415 34.56 34.44 -7.79
N THR A 416 35.04 34.08 -8.97
CA THR A 416 34.45 34.53 -10.25
C THR A 416 33.30 33.60 -10.65
N PRO A 417 32.04 34.08 -10.71
CA PRO A 417 30.91 33.22 -11.03
C PRO A 417 30.88 32.83 -12.51
N ALA A 418 30.68 31.55 -12.77
CA ALA A 418 30.41 31.02 -14.09
C ALA A 418 29.42 29.85 -14.00
N VAL A 419 28.52 29.76 -14.99
CA VAL A 419 27.61 28.62 -15.11
C VAL A 419 28.43 27.33 -15.26
N GLY A 420 28.04 26.29 -14.54
CA GLY A 420 28.72 25.00 -14.45
C GLY A 420 29.64 24.85 -13.23
N LEU A 421 30.15 25.94 -12.65
CA LEU A 421 30.94 25.87 -11.41
C LEU A 421 30.07 25.54 -10.21
N LYS A 422 30.66 25.01 -9.13
CA LYS A 422 29.93 24.80 -7.87
C LYS A 422 29.96 26.06 -7.02
N ALA A 423 28.86 26.37 -6.36
CA ALA A 423 28.77 27.41 -5.35
C ALA A 423 28.46 26.79 -3.97
N LEU A 424 29.08 27.32 -2.91
CA LEU A 424 28.66 27.16 -1.53
C LEU A 424 27.85 28.40 -1.13
N VAL A 425 26.56 28.22 -0.88
CA VAL A 425 25.61 29.29 -0.56
C VAL A 425 25.26 29.23 0.91
N ARG A 426 25.25 30.39 1.57
CA ARG A 426 24.66 30.61 2.89
C ARG A 426 23.62 31.73 2.78
N GLY A 427 22.43 31.54 3.34
CA GLY A 427 21.36 32.53 3.24
C GLY A 427 20.07 32.16 3.96
N GLN A 428 19.07 33.05 3.89
CA GLN A 428 17.75 32.87 4.49
C GLN A 428 16.74 32.31 3.48
N VAL A 429 16.06 31.23 3.85
CA VAL A 429 14.94 30.67 3.08
C VAL A 429 13.73 31.60 3.17
N GLN A 430 13.14 31.90 2.02
CA GLN A 430 11.93 32.68 1.86
C GLN A 430 10.68 31.78 1.80
N PRO A 431 9.45 32.32 1.98
CA PRO A 431 8.21 31.54 1.91
C PRO A 431 8.02 30.78 0.58
N ASP A 432 8.54 31.33 -0.53
CA ASP A 432 8.53 30.70 -1.86
C ASP A 432 9.62 29.64 -2.06
N ARG A 433 10.38 29.33 -1.00
CA ARG A 433 11.54 28.41 -0.96
C ARG A 433 12.78 28.89 -1.72
N SER A 434 12.79 30.13 -2.21
CA SER A 434 14.03 30.78 -2.63
C SER A 434 14.93 31.06 -1.42
N VAL A 435 16.20 31.34 -1.67
CA VAL A 435 17.17 31.67 -0.63
C VAL A 435 17.74 33.06 -0.88
N THR A 436 17.52 34.02 0.02
CA THR A 436 18.24 35.30 -0.01
C THR A 436 19.63 35.08 0.56
N ALA A 437 20.66 35.16 -0.28
CA ALA A 437 22.03 34.85 0.11
C ALA A 437 22.64 35.94 1.01
N THR A 438 23.26 35.51 2.11
CA THR A 438 24.18 36.35 2.88
C THR A 438 25.60 36.21 2.36
N SER A 439 25.99 35.01 1.90
CA SER A 439 27.28 34.80 1.24
C SER A 439 27.24 33.69 0.20
N ILE A 440 27.97 33.89 -0.90
CA ILE A 440 28.18 32.88 -1.93
C ILE A 440 29.68 32.73 -2.18
N LYS A 441 30.20 31.51 -2.04
CA LYS A 441 31.57 31.18 -2.42
C LYS A 441 31.55 30.31 -3.67
N VAL A 442 32.02 30.86 -4.78
CA VAL A 442 32.25 30.10 -6.02
C VAL A 442 33.47 29.22 -5.80
N MET A 443 33.28 27.93 -6.07
CA MET A 443 34.31 26.93 -5.99
C MET A 443 34.84 26.72 -7.40
N GLU A 444 36.09 27.10 -7.63
CA GLU A 444 36.80 26.70 -8.83
C GLU A 444 36.99 25.18 -8.78
N GLU A 445 36.19 24.49 -9.58
CA GLU A 445 36.41 23.09 -9.92
C GLU A 445 37.26 23.13 -11.19
N ALA A 446 38.54 22.76 -11.07
CA ALA A 446 39.38 22.54 -12.26
C ALA A 446 38.65 21.48 -13.11
N ALA A 447 38.07 21.92 -14.22
CA ALA A 447 37.35 21.04 -15.12
C ALA A 447 38.35 19.95 -15.56
N ALA A 448 38.11 18.71 -15.15
CA ALA A 448 38.91 17.60 -15.61
C ALA A 448 38.65 17.42 -17.11
N GLY A 449 39.53 17.93 -17.95
CA GLY A 449 39.39 17.77 -19.39
C GLY A 449 39.68 16.34 -19.85
N PRO A 450 39.51 16.05 -21.14
CA PRO A 450 39.69 14.70 -21.66
C PRO A 450 41.13 14.21 -21.44
N LEU A 451 41.26 12.93 -21.09
CA LEU A 451 42.55 12.27 -20.93
C LEU A 451 43.21 12.02 -22.28
N VAL A 452 44.53 12.19 -22.31
CA VAL A 452 45.41 11.81 -23.41
C VAL A 452 46.49 10.89 -22.88
N GLU A 453 46.71 9.78 -23.58
CA GLU A 453 47.77 8.82 -23.30
C GLU A 453 48.67 8.71 -24.53
N PHE A 454 49.98 8.84 -24.33
CA PHE A 454 50.96 8.75 -25.42
C PHE A 454 52.27 8.13 -24.95
N GLU A 455 53.01 7.58 -25.90
CA GLU A 455 54.42 7.22 -25.74
C GLU A 455 55.31 8.30 -26.36
N GLY A 456 56.48 8.56 -25.80
CA GLY A 456 57.41 9.54 -26.33
C GLY A 456 58.76 9.51 -25.62
N THR A 457 59.69 10.32 -26.12
CA THR A 457 61.05 10.45 -25.57
C THR A 457 61.18 11.77 -24.83
N VAL A 458 61.72 11.78 -23.61
CA VAL A 458 61.91 13.01 -22.85
C VAL A 458 63.06 13.83 -23.46
N VAL A 459 62.81 15.06 -23.90
CA VAL A 459 63.81 15.95 -24.54
C VAL A 459 64.05 17.25 -23.79
N SER A 460 63.18 17.62 -22.85
CA SER A 460 63.46 18.71 -21.90
C SER A 460 62.83 18.44 -20.54
N MET A 461 63.56 18.82 -19.48
CA MET A 461 63.14 18.72 -18.08
C MET A 461 63.54 19.99 -17.32
N PRO A 462 62.85 20.33 -16.22
CA PRO A 462 63.26 21.42 -15.33
C PRO A 462 64.69 21.23 -14.80
N VAL A 463 65.44 22.32 -14.65
CA VAL A 463 66.84 22.31 -14.19
C VAL A 463 66.95 21.90 -12.71
N GLU A 464 65.91 22.16 -11.91
CA GLU A 464 65.82 21.77 -10.51
C GLU A 464 64.49 21.07 -10.22
N GLY A 465 64.56 19.88 -9.60
CA GLY A 465 63.40 19.07 -9.26
C GLY A 465 62.68 18.46 -10.46
N THR A 466 61.49 17.92 -10.23
CA THR A 466 60.69 17.23 -11.25
C THR A 466 59.41 17.97 -11.63
N SER A 467 59.06 19.03 -10.90
CA SER A 467 57.89 19.87 -11.20
C SER A 467 58.26 20.99 -12.17
N GLY A 468 57.44 21.19 -13.19
CA GLY A 468 57.64 22.15 -14.27
C GLY A 468 57.28 21.56 -15.62
N ASP A 469 57.62 22.26 -16.69
CA ASP A 469 57.31 21.85 -18.05
C ASP A 469 58.31 20.82 -18.56
N TRP A 470 57.80 19.66 -18.98
CA TRP A 470 58.58 18.60 -19.61
C TRP A 470 58.27 18.57 -21.10
N GLY A 471 59.30 18.51 -21.94
CA GLY A 471 59.17 18.37 -23.39
C GLY A 471 59.37 16.93 -23.82
N PHE A 472 58.54 16.48 -24.76
CA PHE A 472 58.58 15.14 -25.34
C PHE A 472 58.68 15.21 -26.86
N SER A 473 59.47 14.33 -27.47
CA SER A 473 59.53 14.07 -28.92
C SER A 473 59.01 12.67 -29.25
N ASP A 474 58.90 12.38 -30.54
CA ASP A 474 58.50 11.06 -31.09
C ASP A 474 57.13 10.58 -30.56
N VAL A 475 56.26 11.56 -30.27
CA VAL A 475 54.98 11.35 -29.61
C VAL A 475 54.08 10.44 -30.44
N HIS A 476 53.77 9.27 -29.89
CA HIS A 476 52.79 8.33 -30.41
C HIS A 476 51.58 8.28 -29.48
N VAL A 477 50.50 8.94 -29.89
CA VAL A 477 49.24 8.94 -29.14
C VAL A 477 48.62 7.54 -29.16
N ARG A 478 48.39 6.99 -27.97
CA ARG A 478 47.73 5.70 -27.73
C ARG A 478 46.24 5.87 -27.50
N ARG A 479 45.85 6.97 -26.85
CA ARG A 479 44.45 7.30 -26.55
C ARG A 479 44.27 8.82 -26.40
N GLY A 480 43.14 9.36 -26.84
CA GLY A 480 42.85 10.80 -26.77
C GLY A 480 43.07 11.50 -28.11
N GLY A 481 42.63 12.76 -28.21
CA GLY A 481 42.72 13.55 -29.43
C GLY A 481 44.17 13.75 -29.91
N PRO A 482 44.37 14.17 -31.17
CA PRO A 482 45.70 14.28 -31.77
C PRO A 482 46.61 15.22 -30.96
N LEU A 483 47.90 14.86 -30.95
CA LEU A 483 49.02 15.67 -30.44
C LEU A 483 50.03 15.84 -31.58
N ASP A 484 50.79 16.94 -31.52
CA ASP A 484 51.96 17.13 -32.37
C ASP A 484 53.05 16.11 -32.04
N SER A 485 53.97 15.88 -32.98
CA SER A 485 55.11 14.97 -32.79
C SER A 485 56.08 15.42 -31.70
N SER A 486 55.97 16.69 -31.27
CA SER A 486 56.60 17.23 -30.06
C SER A 486 55.56 17.94 -29.20
N VAL A 487 55.55 17.69 -27.89
CA VAL A 487 54.58 18.29 -26.97
C VAL A 487 55.23 18.68 -25.64
N THR A 488 54.70 19.73 -25.00
CA THR A 488 55.06 20.12 -23.64
C THR A 488 53.96 19.72 -22.68
N VAL A 489 54.31 19.07 -21.57
CA VAL A 489 53.37 18.65 -20.52
C VAL A 489 53.82 19.21 -19.19
N MET A 490 52.90 19.85 -18.48
CA MET A 490 53.12 20.38 -17.13
C MET A 490 53.12 19.22 -16.13
N VAL A 491 54.20 19.09 -15.37
CA VAL A 491 54.37 18.12 -14.28
C VAL A 491 54.33 18.86 -12.95
N ASP A 492 53.56 18.39 -11.98
CA ASP A 492 53.52 19.01 -10.65
C ASP A 492 53.53 17.97 -9.52
N ALA A 493 53.43 18.43 -8.28
CA ALA A 493 53.43 17.56 -7.09
C ALA A 493 52.30 16.52 -7.06
N ARG A 494 51.30 16.61 -7.95
CA ARG A 494 50.20 15.64 -8.09
C ARG A 494 50.46 14.62 -9.20
N THR A 495 51.48 14.83 -10.03
CA THR A 495 51.87 13.87 -11.07
C THR A 495 52.55 12.66 -10.42
N THR A 496 52.07 11.47 -10.76
CA THR A 496 52.73 10.22 -10.34
C THR A 496 53.90 9.92 -11.28
N LEU A 497 55.13 9.93 -10.76
CA LEU A 497 56.32 9.51 -11.49
C LEU A 497 56.64 8.05 -11.15
N ASP A 498 56.65 7.20 -12.16
CA ASP A 498 56.81 5.76 -12.04
C ASP A 498 58.12 5.30 -12.71
N GLU A 499 59.16 5.17 -11.88
CA GLU A 499 60.50 4.69 -12.26
C GLU A 499 60.69 3.19 -12.01
N SER A 500 59.59 2.44 -11.82
CA SER A 500 59.68 1.01 -11.44
C SER A 500 60.35 0.11 -12.50
N ARG A 501 60.52 0.60 -13.73
CA ARG A 501 61.11 -0.15 -14.86
C ARG A 501 62.36 0.48 -15.47
N ALA A 502 62.55 1.78 -15.29
CA ALA A 502 63.69 2.56 -15.79
C ALA A 502 63.75 3.91 -15.08
N VAL A 503 64.87 4.62 -15.21
CA VAL A 503 65.07 5.96 -14.63
C VAL A 503 64.44 7.01 -15.54
N LEU A 504 63.70 7.97 -14.97
CA LEU A 504 63.19 9.14 -15.68
C LEU A 504 64.31 10.18 -15.79
N GLN A 505 64.88 10.29 -16.98
CA GLN A 505 65.96 11.22 -17.32
C GLN A 505 65.80 11.69 -18.77
N MET A 506 66.67 12.59 -19.22
CA MET A 506 66.76 12.94 -20.63
C MET A 506 66.97 11.68 -21.50
N ASP A 507 66.35 11.68 -22.68
CA ASP A 507 66.32 10.58 -23.64
C ASP A 507 65.60 9.31 -23.17
N ALA A 508 64.94 9.33 -22.00
CA ALA A 508 64.14 8.20 -21.54
C ALA A 508 62.88 8.03 -22.42
N HIS A 509 62.56 6.79 -22.76
CA HIS A 509 61.29 6.46 -23.40
C HIS A 509 60.20 6.25 -22.34
N VAL A 510 59.06 6.92 -22.48
CA VAL A 510 58.04 6.98 -21.43
C VAL A 510 56.63 6.77 -21.96
N TRP A 511 55.75 6.30 -21.07
CA TRP A 511 54.30 6.39 -21.23
C TRP A 511 53.78 7.53 -20.37
N VAL A 512 53.04 8.45 -20.98
CA VAL A 512 52.45 9.62 -20.30
C VAL A 512 50.93 9.50 -20.32
N THR A 513 50.31 9.63 -19.16
CA THR A 513 48.87 9.90 -19.01
C THR A 513 48.72 11.35 -18.58
N ALA A 514 48.12 12.17 -19.42
CA ALA A 514 47.91 13.59 -19.18
C ALA A 514 46.43 13.97 -19.34
N MET A 515 46.04 15.07 -18.72
CA MET A 515 44.74 15.68 -18.84
C MET A 515 44.84 16.94 -19.69
N ARG A 516 43.94 17.13 -20.66
CA ARG A 516 43.92 18.32 -21.50
C ARG A 516 43.19 19.46 -20.80
N GLU A 517 43.87 20.58 -20.57
CA GLU A 517 43.33 21.80 -19.97
C GLU A 517 43.43 22.93 -21.00
N GLY A 518 42.41 23.05 -21.86
CA GLY A 518 42.45 23.94 -23.01
C GLY A 518 43.47 23.48 -24.06
N GLU A 519 44.48 24.31 -24.33
CA GLU A 519 45.61 23.99 -25.22
C GLU A 519 46.79 23.33 -24.47
N THR A 520 46.72 23.26 -23.14
CA THR A 520 47.80 22.72 -22.30
C THR A 520 47.53 21.28 -21.89
N LEU A 521 48.60 20.55 -21.57
CA LEU A 521 48.53 19.19 -21.01
C LEU A 521 49.13 19.19 -19.61
N ARG A 522 48.43 18.57 -18.67
CA ARG A 522 48.88 18.36 -17.30
C ARG A 522 49.08 16.87 -17.03
N ALA A 523 50.28 16.47 -16.62
CA ALA A 523 50.60 15.07 -16.38
C ALA A 523 49.88 14.55 -15.12
N LEU A 524 49.16 13.44 -15.27
CA LEU A 524 48.65 12.65 -14.16
C LEU A 524 49.64 11.56 -13.77
N ARG A 525 50.28 10.94 -14.77
CA ARG A 525 51.30 9.92 -14.58
C ARG A 525 52.32 9.93 -15.71
N ILE A 526 53.60 9.75 -15.37
CA ILE A 526 54.68 9.46 -16.31
C ILE A 526 55.35 8.18 -15.85
N ARG A 527 55.46 7.19 -16.75
CA ARG A 527 56.13 5.92 -16.47
C ARG A 527 57.30 5.73 -17.42
N ALA A 528 58.50 5.50 -16.89
CA ALA A 528 59.63 5.11 -17.70
C ALA A 528 59.48 3.67 -18.22
N ILE A 529 59.80 3.45 -19.49
CA ILE A 529 59.76 2.15 -20.15
C ILE A 529 61.22 1.73 -20.38
N SER A 530 61.57 0.47 -20.08
CA SER A 530 62.87 -0.08 -20.48
C SER A 530 62.89 -0.19 -22.00
N ASN A 531 63.96 0.32 -22.62
CA ASN A 531 64.29 0.01 -24.02
C ASN A 531 64.38 -1.49 -24.25
#